data_AF-A0A2G0CK45-F1
#
_entry.id   AF-A0A2G0CK45-F1
#
_cell.length_a   1.000
_cell.length_b   1.000
_cell.length_c   1.000
_cell.angle_alpha   90.00
_cell.angle_beta   90.00
_cell.angle_gamma   90.00
#
_symmetry.space_group_name_H-M   'P 1'
#
loop_
_entity.id
_entity.type
_entity.pdbx_description
1 polymer ?
#
loop_
_entity_poly.entity_id
_entity_poly.type
_entity_poly.pdbx_seq_one_letter_code
_entity_poly.pdbx_strand_id
1 'polypeptide(L)' 'MSISASHLTYLLLCHRKLWLHHQQLRMEDNSRDVAAGKLIDRTSYRRRPGGGVSSVSMA' A
#
# COMPACT_ATOMS: atom_id res chain seq x y z
N MET A 1 -18.71 14.77 -10.92
CA MET A 1 -17.71 13.96 -10.20
C MET A 1 -18.12 13.86 -8.75
N SER A 2 -18.28 12.65 -8.21
CA SER A 2 -18.63 12.45 -6.80
C SER A 2 -17.36 12.36 -5.94
N ILE A 3 -17.26 13.22 -4.93
CA ILE A 3 -16.14 13.20 -3.98
C ILE A 3 -16.44 12.14 -2.93
N SER A 4 -15.67 11.04 -2.96
CA SER A 4 -15.67 9.99 -1.92
C SER A 4 -14.66 10.29 -0.80
N ALA A 5 -14.88 9.73 0.39
CA ALA A 5 -13.99 9.84 1.54
C ALA A 5 -12.52 9.48 1.22
N SER A 6 -12.28 8.51 0.33
CA SER A 6 -10.93 8.14 -0.10
C SER A 6 -10.17 9.29 -0.78
N HIS A 7 -10.88 10.15 -1.51
CA HIS A 7 -10.28 11.34 -2.13
C HIS A 7 -9.83 12.33 -1.07
N LEU A 8 -10.61 12.52 0.00
CA LEU A 8 -10.22 13.35 1.14
C LEU A 8 -9.02 12.76 1.87
N THR A 9 -9.02 11.44 2.12
CA THR A 9 -7.86 10.76 2.73
C THR A 9 -6.59 10.95 1.89
N TYR A 10 -6.68 10.84 0.57
CA TYR A 10 -5.53 11.07 -0.30
C TYR A 10 -5.11 12.53 -0.35
N LEU A 11 -6.06 13.48 -0.34
CA LEU A 11 -5.74 14.90 -0.25
C LEU A 11 -4.96 15.23 1.03
N LEU A 12 -5.44 14.74 2.19
CA LEU A 12 -4.81 14.97 3.49
C LEU A 12 -3.44 14.30 3.61
N LEU A 13 -3.24 13.15 2.95
CA LEU A 13 -1.96 12.45 2.95
C LEU A 13 -0.96 13.05 1.96
N CYS A 14 -1.35 13.21 0.69
CA CYS A 14 -0.52 13.72 -0.39
C CYS A 14 -1.34 14.01 -1.67
N HIS A 15 -1.24 15.24 -2.18
CA HIS A 15 -1.92 15.64 -3.42
C HIS A 15 -1.54 14.79 -4.64
N ARG A 16 -0.28 14.33 -4.75
CA ARG A 16 0.18 13.48 -5.85
C ARG A 16 -0.56 12.14 -5.88
N LYS A 17 -0.88 11.57 -4.71
CA LYS A 17 -1.63 10.31 -4.61
C LYS A 17 -3.07 10.47 -5.08
N LEU A 18 -3.70 11.60 -4.76
CA LEU A 18 -5.03 11.94 -5.27
C LEU A 18 -5.04 12.06 -6.80
N TRP A 19 -4.03 12.73 -7.37
CA TRP A 19 -3.90 12.86 -8.83
C TRP A 19 -3.76 11.50 -9.52
N LEU A 20 -2.90 10.62 -9.00
CA LEU A 20 -2.73 9.25 -9.53
C LEU A 20 -4.05 8.46 -9.46
N HIS A 21 -4.76 8.54 -8.32
CA HIS A 21 -6.05 7.89 -8.16
C HIS A 21 -7.10 8.42 -9.15
N HIS A 22 -7.14 9.73 -9.37
CA HIS A 22 -8.04 10.36 -10.36
C HIS A 22 -7.74 9.87 -11.79
N GLN A 23 -6.47 9.67 -12.14
CA GLN A 23 -6.04 9.09 -13.41
C GLN A 23 -6.18 7.57 -13.48
N GLN A 24 -6.79 6.93 -12.46
CA GLN A 24 -6.93 5.47 -12.34
C GLN A 24 -5.58 4.71 -12.39
N LEU A 25 -4.47 5.39 -12.10
CA LEU A 25 -3.14 4.81 -12.02
C LEU A 25 -2.96 4.17 -10.63
N ARG A 26 -2.82 2.86 -10.61
CA ARG A 26 -2.60 2.07 -9.39
C ARG A 26 -1.15 1.58 -9.32
N MET A 27 -0.72 1.21 -8.12
CA MET A 27 0.56 0.51 -7.96
C MET A 27 0.53 -0.80 -8.73
N GLU A 28 1.64 -1.12 -9.37
CA GLU A 28 1.81 -2.34 -10.13
C GLU A 28 1.89 -3.57 -9.20
N ASP A 29 1.36 -4.72 -9.64
CA ASP A 29 1.37 -5.97 -8.86
C ASP A 29 1.75 -7.24 -9.65
N ASN A 30 1.99 -7.12 -10.96
CA ASN A 30 2.22 -8.30 -11.82
C ASN A 30 3.70 -8.54 -12.17
N SER A 31 4.60 -7.58 -11.92
CA SER A 31 6.03 -7.75 -12.16
C SER A 31 6.69 -8.69 -11.15
N ARG A 32 7.67 -9.46 -11.65
CA ARG A 32 8.55 -10.31 -10.84
C ARG A 32 9.36 -9.51 -9.83
N ASP A 33 9.76 -8.29 -10.18
CA ASP A 33 10.54 -7.43 -9.29
C ASP A 33 9.70 -6.96 -8.09
N VAL A 34 8.42 -6.65 -8.34
CA VAL A 34 7.46 -6.33 -7.29
C VAL A 34 7.25 -7.53 -6.37
N ALA A 35 7.12 -8.74 -6.95
CA ALA A 35 6.99 -9.97 -6.17
C ALA A 35 8.24 -10.25 -5.31
N ALA A 36 9.44 -10.06 -5.86
CA ALA A 36 10.70 -10.20 -5.12
C ALA A 36 10.79 -9.18 -3.98
N GLY A 37 10.43 -7.92 -4.23
CA GLY A 37 10.39 -6.88 -3.19
C GLY A 37 9.43 -7.22 -2.05
N LYS A 38 8.22 -7.72 -2.37
CA LYS A 38 7.25 -8.20 -1.39
C LYS A 38 7.76 -9.39 -0.56
N LEU A 39 8.51 -10.30 -1.18
CA LEU A 39 9.10 -11.43 -0.46
C LEU A 39 10.15 -10.93 0.55
N ILE A 40 11.06 -10.06 0.12
CA ILE A 40 12.09 -9.44 0.97
C ILE A 40 11.43 -8.70 2.14
N ASP A 41 10.37 -7.91 1.87
CA ASP A 41 9.63 -7.20 2.91
C ASP A 41 9.13 -8.14 4.02
N ARG A 42 8.51 -9.26 3.61
CA ARG A 42 7.96 -10.28 4.52
C ARG A 42 9.04 -11.04 5.30
N THR A 43 10.17 -11.35 4.68
CA THR A 43 11.19 -12.24 5.26
C THR A 43 12.28 -11.50 6.03
N SER A 44 12.65 -10.31 5.58
CA SER A 44 13.83 -9.59 6.07
C SER A 44 13.49 -8.59 7.16
N TYR A 45 12.36 -7.88 7.05
CA TYR A 45 11.92 -6.93 8.08
C TYR A 45 11.08 -7.62 9.14
N ARG A 46 11.69 -8.57 9.87
CA ARG A 46 11.06 -9.27 11.00
C ARG A 46 10.96 -8.34 12.22
N ARG A 47 10.07 -7.36 12.13
CA ARG A 47 9.70 -6.38 13.18
C ARG A 47 10.83 -5.45 13.61
N ARG A 48 10.71 -4.17 13.28
CA ARG A 48 11.32 -3.11 14.10
C ARG A 48 10.77 -3.29 15.53
N PRO A 49 11.60 -3.28 16.59
CA PRO A 49 11.12 -3.49 17.96
C PRO A 49 10.24 -2.29 18.34
N GLY A 50 8.94 -2.37 18.09
CA GLY A 50 8.02 -1.25 18.33
C GLY A 50 6.60 -1.34 17.73
N GLY A 51 6.10 -2.52 17.36
CA GLY A 51 4.69 -2.63 16.93
C GLY A 51 4.37 -3.97 16.30
N GLY A 52 3.86 -4.90 17.10
CA GLY A 52 3.36 -6.17 16.60
C GLY A 52 2.02 -6.01 15.90
N VAL A 53 1.87 -6.66 14.75
CA VAL A 53 0.59 -7.27 14.40
C VAL A 53 0.89 -8.69 14.00
N SER A 54 0.33 -9.60 14.79
CA SER A 54 0.45 -11.04 14.65
C SER A 54 -0.13 -11.49 13.32
N SER A 55 0.49 -12.54 12.78
CA SER A 55 -0.04 -13.40 11.73
C SER A 55 -1.55 -13.62 11.89
N VAL A 56 -2.36 -13.05 11.01
CA VAL A 56 -3.71 -13.57 10.79
C VAL A 56 -3.53 -14.80 9.91
N SER A 57 -3.60 -15.96 10.56
CA SER A 57 -3.80 -17.26 9.94
C SER A 57 -5.06 -17.19 9.08
N MET A 58 -4.93 -17.37 7.76
CA MET A 58 -6.07 -17.70 6.91
C MET A 58 -6.46 -19.14 7.24
N ALA A 59 -7.63 -19.30 7.84
CA ALA A 59 -8.45 -20.50 7.75
C ALA A 59 -9.66 -20.15 6.88
#